data_AF-A0A1S4E0Q7-F1
#
_entry.id   AF-A0A1S4E0Q7-F1
#
_cell.length_a   1.000
_cell.length_b   1.000
_cell.length_c   1.000
_cell.angle_alpha   90.00
_cell.angle_beta   90.00
_cell.angle_gamma   90.00
#
_symmetry.space_group_name_H-M   'P 1'
#
loop_
_entity.id
_entity.type
_entity.pdbx_description
1 polymer ?
#
loop_
_entity_poly.entity_id
_entity_poly.type
_entity_poly.pdbx_seq_one_letter_code
_entity_poly.pdbx_strand_id
1 'polypeptide(L)'
;MDAKLIPYNDYICKITQTFDLITFEHVPLKRNQVADALATLFAMFNVAYSEEVQPIRMEKYETPSYCISIEREPDGKPWYHDIKHYLAYREYPLGALENSKSTIRKLALKFFLSGAVLYKRNYDMTLL
;
A
#
# COMPACT_ATOMS: atom_id res chain seq x y z
N MET A 1 -5.42 -11.50 -35.35
CA MET A 1 -5.28 -11.27 -33.89
C MET A 1 -3.90 -11.76 -33.48
N ASP A 2 -3.20 -11.04 -32.61
CA ASP A 2 -1.91 -11.46 -32.09
C ASP A 2 -2.08 -12.75 -31.25
N ALA A 3 -1.26 -13.77 -31.51
CA ALA A 3 -1.34 -15.07 -30.84
C ALA A 3 -1.16 -14.94 -29.31
N LYS A 4 -0.48 -13.88 -28.86
CA LYS A 4 -0.28 -13.56 -27.44
C LYS A 4 -1.56 -13.13 -26.71
N LEU A 5 -2.61 -12.71 -27.44
CA LEU A 5 -3.86 -12.23 -26.86
C LEU A 5 -4.89 -13.35 -26.64
N ILE A 6 -4.70 -14.51 -27.26
CA ILE A 6 -5.61 -15.67 -27.18
C ILE A 6 -5.86 -16.12 -25.72
N PRO A 7 -4.86 -16.22 -24.82
CA PRO A 7 -5.08 -16.65 -23.43
C PRO A 7 -5.96 -15.69 -22.60
N TYR A 8 -5.98 -14.41 -22.96
CA TYR A 8 -6.75 -13.40 -22.24
C TYR A 8 -8.24 -13.48 -22.56
N ASN A 9 -8.61 -14.08 -23.70
CA ASN A 9 -10.00 -14.15 -24.12
C ASN A 9 -10.82 -15.07 -23.20
N ASP A 10 -10.27 -16.23 -22.83
CA ASP A 10 -10.91 -17.15 -21.88
C ASP A 10 -11.08 -16.50 -20.49
N TYR A 11 -10.13 -15.68 -20.08
CA TYR A 11 -10.18 -14.94 -18.82
C TYR A 11 -11.24 -13.83 -18.86
N ILE A 12 -11.30 -13.06 -19.96
CA ILE A 12 -12.34 -12.05 -20.16
C ILE A 12 -13.72 -12.71 -20.14
N CYS A 13 -13.91 -13.85 -20.80
CA CYS A 13 -15.17 -14.61 -20.76
C CYS A 13 -15.57 -14.98 -19.33
N LYS A 14 -14.63 -15.48 -18.51
CA LYS A 14 -14.91 -15.80 -17.09
C LYS A 14 -15.32 -14.57 -16.29
N ILE A 15 -14.65 -13.44 -16.48
CA ILE A 15 -15.02 -12.18 -15.81
C ILE A 15 -16.37 -11.69 -16.31
N THR A 16 -16.68 -11.83 -17.59
CA THR A 16 -17.97 -11.36 -18.10
C THR A 16 -19.16 -12.07 -17.49
N GLN A 17 -18.98 -13.32 -17.04
CA GLN A 17 -20.01 -14.08 -16.34
C GLN A 17 -20.27 -13.59 -14.91
N THR A 18 -19.38 -12.78 -14.31
CA THR A 18 -19.58 -12.26 -12.96
C THR A 18 -20.41 -10.98 -12.89
N PHE A 19 -20.78 -10.40 -14.04
CA PHE A 19 -21.53 -9.14 -14.10
C PHE A 19 -22.79 -9.30 -14.96
N ASP A 20 -23.89 -8.71 -14.53
CA ASP A 20 -25.17 -8.76 -15.26
C ASP A 20 -25.13 -7.93 -16.56
N LEU A 21 -24.32 -6.87 -16.59
CA LEU A 21 -24.11 -6.03 -17.76
C LEU A 21 -22.71 -5.41 -17.73
N ILE A 22 -22.01 -5.45 -18.87
CA ILE A 22 -20.71 -4.80 -19.05
C ILE A 22 -20.81 -3.87 -20.26
N THR A 23 -20.41 -2.61 -20.07
CA THR A 23 -20.28 -1.62 -21.13
C THR A 23 -18.81 -1.31 -21.37
N PHE A 24 -18.39 -1.36 -22.64
CA PHE A 24 -17.02 -1.03 -23.04
C PHE A 24 -16.98 0.37 -23.64
N GLU A 25 -16.21 1.26 -23.02
CA GLU A 25 -15.90 2.57 -23.57
C GLU A 25 -14.41 2.63 -23.91
N HIS A 26 -14.09 2.98 -25.15
CA HIS A 26 -12.71 3.17 -25.58
C HIS A 26 -12.25 4.59 -25.24
N VAL A 27 -11.37 4.71 -24.25
CA VAL A 27 -10.73 5.98 -23.89
C VAL A 27 -9.42 6.13 -24.66
N PRO A 28 -9.25 7.15 -25.52
CA PRO A 28 -8.01 7.36 -26.26
C PRO A 28 -6.81 7.55 -25.32
N LEU A 29 -5.64 7.00 -25.69
CA LEU A 29 -4.42 6.96 -24.87
C LEU A 29 -4.05 8.31 -24.25
N LYS A 30 -4.12 9.41 -25.03
CA LYS A 30 -3.82 10.77 -24.56
C LYS A 30 -4.69 11.26 -23.39
N ARG A 31 -5.84 10.63 -23.16
CA ARG A 31 -6.77 10.93 -22.06
C ARG A 31 -6.69 9.92 -20.92
N ASN A 32 -5.94 8.83 -21.07
CA ASN A 32 -5.79 7.79 -20.07
C ASN A 32 -4.40 7.85 -19.41
N GLN A 33 -4.18 8.93 -18.65
CA GLN A 33 -2.91 9.18 -17.96
C GLN A 33 -2.52 8.03 -17.02
N VAL A 34 -3.50 7.34 -16.44
CA VAL A 34 -3.25 6.19 -15.55
C VAL A 34 -2.70 5.00 -16.35
N ALA A 35 -3.31 4.65 -17.49
CA ALA A 35 -2.78 3.58 -18.34
C ALA A 35 -1.40 3.93 -18.90
N ASP A 36 -1.16 5.19 -19.25
CA ASP A 36 0.14 5.67 -19.73
C ASP A 36 1.22 5.59 -18.65
N ALA A 37 0.91 6.01 -17.42
CA ALA A 37 1.80 5.88 -16.26
C ALA A 37 2.10 4.41 -15.95
N LEU A 38 1.11 3.52 -16.02
CA LEU A 38 1.29 2.08 -15.81
C LEU A 38 2.14 1.44 -16.91
N ALA A 39 1.89 1.78 -18.18
CA ALA A 39 2.70 1.30 -19.29
C ALA A 39 4.16 1.75 -19.17
N THR A 40 4.37 3.01 -18.77
CA THR A 40 5.70 3.58 -18.50
C THR A 40 6.38 2.84 -17.35
N LEU A 41 5.70 2.64 -16.21
CA LEU A 41 6.25 1.88 -15.09
C LEU A 41 6.61 0.44 -15.48
N PHE A 42 5.76 -0.22 -16.27
CA PHE A 42 6.01 -1.59 -16.75
C PHE A 42 7.21 -1.64 -17.71
N ALA A 43 7.36 -0.66 -18.59
CA ALA A 43 8.53 -0.53 -19.46
C ALA A 43 9.80 -0.31 -18.63
N MET A 44 9.75 0.57 -17.63
CA MET A 44 10.87 0.81 -16.71
C MET A 44 11.24 -0.46 -15.92
N PHE A 45 10.25 -1.26 -15.52
CA PHE A 45 10.49 -2.55 -14.86
C PHE A 45 11.25 -3.54 -15.77
N ASN A 46 10.88 -3.62 -17.05
CA ASN A 46 11.61 -4.45 -18.02
C ASN A 46 13.02 -3.94 -18.31
N VAL A 47 13.22 -2.62 -18.34
CA VAL A 47 14.55 -2.01 -18.50
C VAL A 47 15.44 -2.27 -17.29
N ALA A 48 14.90 -2.18 -16.07
CA ALA A 48 15.60 -2.52 -14.83
C ALA A 48 15.92 -4.02 -14.69
N TYR A 49 15.30 -4.89 -15.48
CA TYR A 49 15.70 -6.30 -15.58
C TYR A 49 16.98 -6.49 -16.43
N SER A 50 17.33 -5.51 -17.26
CA SER A 50 18.48 -5.54 -18.17
C SER A 50 19.69 -4.71 -17.70
N GLU A 51 19.50 -3.77 -16.78
CA GLU A 51 20.57 -2.99 -16.13
C GLU A 51 20.61 -3.29 -14.61
N GLU A 52 21.76 -3.12 -13.95
CA GLU A 52 21.99 -3.40 -12.51
C GLU A 52 21.22 -2.49 -11.52
N VAL A 53 20.08 -1.93 -11.91
CA VAL A 53 19.21 -1.15 -11.05
C VAL A 53 18.43 -2.10 -10.14
N GLN A 54 18.51 -1.92 -8.82
CA GLN A 54 17.75 -2.74 -7.87
C GLN A 54 16.26 -2.75 -8.25
N PRO A 55 15.71 -3.92 -8.64
CA PRO A 55 14.31 -4.00 -9.04
C PRO A 55 13.40 -3.66 -7.86
N ILE A 56 12.29 -2.97 -8.14
CA ILE A 56 11.19 -2.88 -7.17
C ILE A 56 10.68 -4.31 -6.97
N ARG A 57 10.94 -4.89 -5.78
CA ARG A 57 10.45 -6.22 -5.41
C ARG A 57 8.94 -6.17 -5.22
N MET A 58 8.21 -6.78 -6.13
CA MET A 58 6.77 -7.02 -5.98
C MET A 58 6.56 -8.50 -5.66
N GLU A 59 6.05 -8.77 -4.47
CA GLU A 59 5.66 -10.12 -4.07
C GLU A 59 4.15 -10.29 -4.28
N LYS A 60 3.77 -11.44 -4.83
CA LYS A 60 2.36 -11.82 -4.96
C LYS A 60 1.95 -12.58 -3.70
N TYR A 61 1.01 -12.02 -2.97
CA TYR A 61 0.41 -12.68 -1.82
C TYR A 61 -0.92 -13.34 -2.21
N GLU A 62 -1.20 -14.52 -1.65
CA GLU A 62 -2.48 -15.21 -1.85
C GLU A 62 -3.63 -14.54 -1.08
N THR A 63 -3.30 -13.83 -0.01
CA THR A 63 -4.26 -13.12 0.84
C THR A 63 -4.45 -11.67 0.40
N PRO A 64 -5.68 -11.13 0.45
CA PRO A 64 -5.94 -9.71 0.20
C PRO A 64 -5.09 -8.79 1.08
N SER A 65 -4.73 -7.61 0.56
CA SER A 65 -3.88 -6.63 1.25
C SER A 65 -4.41 -6.15 2.61
N TYR A 66 -5.71 -6.24 2.85
CA TYR A 66 -6.30 -5.90 4.16
C TYR A 66 -6.13 -7.02 5.22
N CYS A 67 -5.92 -8.27 4.79
CA CYS A 67 -5.65 -9.42 5.67
C CYS A 67 -4.17 -9.52 6.03
N ILE A 68 -3.31 -8.96 5.18
CA ILE A 68 -1.89 -8.83 5.46
C ILE A 68 -1.80 -7.74 6.54
N SER A 69 -1.48 -8.14 7.77
CA SER A 69 -1.06 -7.18 8.79
C SER A 69 0.15 -6.44 8.24
N ILE A 70 -0.04 -5.18 7.80
CA ILE A 70 0.95 -4.28 7.19
C ILE A 70 2.13 -3.97 8.15
N GLU A 71 2.18 -4.62 9.31
CA GLU A 71 2.86 -4.10 10.48
C GLU A 71 3.73 -5.18 11.12
N ARG A 72 4.78 -5.56 10.40
CA ARG A 72 5.93 -6.11 11.07
C ARG A 72 7.16 -5.48 10.45
N GLU A 73 7.68 -4.48 11.13
CA GLU A 73 9.02 -3.99 10.86
C GLU A 73 10.01 -5.18 11.02
N PRO A 74 11.22 -5.11 10.44
CA PRO A 74 12.21 -6.20 10.53
C PRO A 74 12.50 -6.66 11.97
N ASP A 75 12.22 -5.81 12.95
CA ASP A 75 12.36 -6.05 14.39
C ASP A 75 11.24 -6.93 15.00
N GLY A 76 10.26 -7.34 14.20
CA GLY A 76 9.16 -8.18 14.64
C GLY A 76 7.99 -7.42 15.29
N LYS A 77 8.06 -6.09 15.38
CA LYS A 77 7.06 -5.27 16.06
C LYS A 77 6.08 -4.61 15.09
N PRO A 78 4.84 -4.33 15.53
CA PRO A 78 3.90 -3.52 14.75
C PRO A 78 4.45 -2.10 14.50
N TRP A 79 4.14 -1.49 13.36
CA TRP A 79 4.63 -0.14 13.02
C TRP A 79 4.17 0.93 14.02
N TYR A 80 3.06 0.71 14.75
CA TYR A 80 2.59 1.62 15.79
C TYR A 80 3.29 1.43 17.15
N HIS A 81 4.21 0.47 17.29
CA HIS A 81 4.85 0.16 18.57
C HIS A 81 5.47 1.40 19.22
N ASP A 82 6.26 2.16 18.46
CA ASP A 82 6.96 3.33 18.97
C ASP A 82 6.01 4.47 19.34
N ILE A 83 4.90 4.62 18.60
CA ILE A 83 3.84 5.58 18.91
C ILE A 83 3.14 5.20 20.21
N LYS A 84 2.81 3.92 20.37
CA LYS A 84 2.17 3.38 21.57
C LYS A 84 3.09 3.53 22.79
N HIS A 85 4.37 3.20 22.64
CA HIS A 85 5.38 3.35 23.70
C HIS A 85 5.56 4.81 24.11
N TYR A 86 5.63 5.72 23.13
CA TYR A 86 5.72 7.15 23.38
C TYR A 86 4.48 7.71 24.08
N LEU A 87 3.27 7.27 23.72
CA LEU A 87 2.05 7.70 24.39
C LEU A 87 1.94 7.19 25.83
N ALA A 88 2.45 5.98 26.11
CA ALA A 88 2.43 5.37 27.44
C ALA A 88 3.50 5.94 28.37
N TYR A 89 4.75 6.03 27.92
CA TYR A 89 5.91 6.31 28.78
C TYR A 89 6.62 7.62 28.46
N ARG A 90 6.22 8.33 27.39
CA ARG A 90 6.92 9.53 26.87
C ARG A 90 8.39 9.29 26.48
N GLU A 91 8.73 8.04 26.21
CA GLU A 91 10.07 7.60 25.83
C GLU A 91 10.15 7.27 24.33
N TYR A 92 11.35 7.39 23.79
CA TYR A 92 11.66 7.07 22.39
C TYR A 92 12.44 5.76 22.30
N PRO A 93 12.43 5.10 21.14
CA PRO A 93 13.28 3.95 20.89
C PRO A 93 14.76 4.27 21.15
N LEU A 94 15.49 3.30 21.68
CA LEU A 94 16.93 3.38 21.86
C LEU A 94 17.60 3.68 20.50
N GLY A 95 18.41 4.74 20.46
CA GLY A 95 19.08 5.18 19.23
C GLY A 95 18.21 5.99 18.26
N ALA A 96 16.98 6.37 18.62
CA ALA A 96 16.13 7.19 17.74
C ALA A 96 16.79 8.55 17.42
N LEU A 97 16.96 8.82 16.12
CA LEU A 97 17.42 10.11 15.62
C LEU A 97 16.38 11.21 15.91
N GLU A 98 16.79 12.48 15.98
CA GLU A 98 15.86 13.58 16.28
C GLU A 98 14.73 13.70 15.24
N ASN A 99 15.01 13.40 13.98
CA ASN A 99 13.99 13.32 12.92
C ASN A 99 12.94 12.24 13.22
N SER A 100 13.37 11.06 13.67
CA SER A 100 12.47 9.96 14.05
C SER A 100 11.64 10.33 15.27
N LYS A 101 12.24 10.97 16.29
CA LYS A 101 11.52 11.50 17.47
C LYS A 101 10.47 12.52 17.07
N SER A 102 10.80 13.44 16.15
CA SER A 102 9.87 14.43 15.60
C SER A 102 8.69 13.76 14.87
N THR A 103 8.96 12.74 14.07
CA THR A 103 7.93 11.94 13.39
C THR A 103 7.02 11.24 14.39
N ILE A 104 7.58 10.59 15.41
CA ILE A 104 6.80 9.92 16.48
C ILE A 104 5.89 10.93 17.20
N ARG A 105 6.39 12.13 17.54
CA ARG A 105 5.57 13.20 18.14
C ARG A 105 4.39 13.57 17.25
N LYS A 106 4.65 13.82 15.95
CA LYS A 106 3.62 14.20 14.97
C LYS A 106 2.56 13.11 14.78
N LEU A 107 2.98 11.86 14.71
CA LEU A 107 2.07 10.72 14.55
C LEU A 107 1.23 10.52 15.82
N ALA A 108 1.85 10.57 17.00
CA ALA A 108 1.17 10.41 18.28
C ALA A 108 0.02 11.42 18.49
N LEU A 109 0.08 12.61 17.90
CA LEU A 109 -1.02 13.59 17.95
C LEU A 109 -2.32 13.08 17.33
N LYS A 110 -2.23 12.16 16.36
CA LYS A 110 -3.38 11.57 15.66
C LYS A 110 -3.98 10.38 16.40
N PHE A 111 -3.38 9.95 17.51
CA PHE A 111 -3.82 8.80 18.28
C PHE A 111 -4.03 9.16 19.74
N PHE A 112 -4.75 8.31 20.46
CA PHE A 112 -4.77 8.31 21.91
C PHE A 112 -4.74 6.88 22.42
N LEU A 113 -4.23 6.73 23.63
CA LEU A 113 -4.10 5.43 24.29
C LEU A 113 -5.19 5.34 25.38
N SER A 114 -6.02 4.30 25.32
CA SER A 114 -6.96 3.97 26.40
C SER A 114 -6.67 2.55 26.86
N GLY A 115 -6.09 2.44 28.07
CA GLY A 115 -5.53 1.19 28.58
C GLY A 115 -4.44 0.65 27.64
N ALA A 116 -4.65 -0.57 27.14
CA ALA A 116 -3.72 -1.23 26.22
C ALA A 116 -4.06 -1.00 24.73
N VAL A 117 -5.16 -0.30 24.43
CA VAL A 117 -5.69 -0.16 23.06
C VAL A 117 -5.37 1.24 22.51
N LEU A 118 -4.83 1.27 21.29
CA LEU A 118 -4.50 2.50 20.57
C LEU A 118 -5.67 2.86 19.65
N TYR A 119 -6.18 4.07 19.78
CA TYR A 119 -7.30 4.57 19.01
C TYR A 119 -6.88 5.76 18.15
N LYS A 120 -7.39 5.81 16.92
CA LYS A 120 -7.18 6.94 16.02
C LYS A 120 -8.16 8.05 16.37
N ARG A 121 -7.67 9.28 16.50
CA ARG A 121 -8.52 10.47 16.67
C ARG A 121 -9.19 10.80 15.34
N ASN A 122 -10.49 11.09 15.38
CA ASN A 122 -11.22 11.64 14.25
C ASN A 122 -10.91 13.13 14.08
N TYR A 123 -11.25 13.68 12.90
CA TYR A 123 -10.96 15.07 12.52
C TYR A 123 -11.49 16.09 13.56
N ASP A 124 -12.63 15.77 14.20
CA ASP A 124 -13.29 16.64 15.17
C ASP A 124 -12.78 16.49 16.63
N MET A 125 -11.73 15.70 16.85
CA MET A 125 -11.15 15.47 18.20
C MET A 125 -12.15 14.91 19.24
N THR A 126 -13.29 14.39 18.80
CA THR A 126 -14.31 13.76 19.63
C THR A 126 -14.20 12.24 19.58
N LEU A 127 -14.35 11.62 20.76
CA LEU A 127 -14.41 10.18 20.94
C LEU A 127 -15.87 9.77 20.74
N LEU A 128 -16.15 8.89 19.77
CA LEU A 128 -17.38 8.11 19.72
C LEU A 128 -17.14 6.76 20.38
#